data_AF-A0A8T1ZTV3-F1
#
_entry.id   AF-A0A8T1ZTV3-F1
#
_cell.length_a   1.000
_cell.length_b   1.000
_cell.length_c   1.000
_cell.angle_alpha   90.00
_cell.angle_beta   90.00
_cell.angle_gamma   90.00
#
_symmetry.space_group_name_H-M   'P 1'
#
loop_
_entity.id
_entity.type
_entity.pdbx_description
1 polymer ?
#
loop_
_entity_poly.entity_id
_entity_poly.type
_entity_poly.pdbx_seq_one_letter_code
_entity_poly.pdbx_strand_id
1 'polypeptide(L)'
;MQEAVAVTTAIQEEIFLEMGIDPGFGIGCLGKLNSAYENDKELMIGFYKFLAKEEMACEEAELGPDGFEQKMKAQQQLQEQQLEMLKYMRKFSLDDQSAILQKLQKQLESAGFEPEASLLSGEEMEEAGRRRVSPVFGSR
;
A
#
# COMPACT_ATOMS: atom_id res chain seq x y z
N MET A 1 -5.24 -40.36 -10.24
CA MET A 1 -5.54 -38.95 -10.59
C MET A 1 -6.99 -38.59 -10.28
N GLN A 2 -7.98 -39.36 -10.74
CA GLN A 2 -9.40 -39.08 -10.45
C GLN A 2 -9.74 -38.97 -8.96
N GLU A 3 -9.13 -39.81 -8.11
CA GLU A 3 -9.34 -39.77 -6.66
C GLU A 3 -8.81 -38.49 -6.00
N ALA A 4 -7.64 -38.00 -6.43
CA ALA A 4 -7.09 -36.74 -5.92
C ALA A 4 -7.93 -35.53 -6.35
N VAL A 5 -8.45 -35.53 -7.58
CA VAL A 5 -9.37 -34.50 -8.09
C VAL A 5 -10.68 -34.51 -7.29
N ALA A 6 -11.24 -35.68 -7.03
CA ALA A 6 -12.46 -35.83 -6.23
C ALA A 6 -12.30 -35.34 -4.79
N VAL A 7 -11.15 -35.62 -4.15
CA VAL A 7 -10.83 -35.11 -2.81
C VAL A 7 -10.68 -33.59 -2.81
N THR A 8 -10.01 -33.00 -3.80
CA THR A 8 -9.89 -31.53 -3.89
C THR A 8 -11.22 -30.85 -4.16
N THR A 9 -12.10 -31.47 -4.98
CA THR A 9 -13.44 -30.94 -5.24
C THR A 9 -14.31 -30.98 -3.98
N ALA A 10 -14.30 -32.09 -3.22
CA ALA A 10 -15.07 -32.18 -1.98
C ALA A 10 -14.66 -31.11 -0.94
N ILE A 11 -13.35 -30.86 -0.81
CA ILE A 11 -12.83 -29.80 0.08
C ILE A 11 -13.27 -28.41 -0.40
N GLN A 12 -13.21 -28.14 -1.72
CA GLN A 12 -13.68 -26.87 -2.28
C GLN A 12 -15.17 -26.67 -2.05
N GLU A 13 -15.98 -27.72 -2.20
CA GLU A 13 -17.43 -27.66 -1.95
C GLU A 13 -17.73 -27.34 -0.48
N GLU A 14 -17.04 -27.99 0.46
CA GLU A 14 -17.17 -27.72 1.90
C GLU A 14 -16.82 -26.26 2.23
N ILE A 15 -15.70 -25.75 1.71
CA ILE A 15 -15.26 -24.36 1.92
C ILE A 15 -16.31 -23.38 1.39
N PHE A 16 -16.83 -23.59 0.18
CA PHE A 16 -17.86 -22.69 -0.38
C PHE A 16 -19.17 -22.73 0.43
N LEU A 17 -19.60 -23.91 0.90
CA LEU A 17 -20.77 -24.02 1.77
C LEU A 17 -20.57 -23.29 3.09
N GLU A 18 -19.39 -23.38 3.71
CA GLU A 18 -19.06 -22.64 4.94
C GLU A 18 -19.12 -21.13 4.73
N MET A 19 -18.69 -20.65 3.56
CA MET A 19 -18.80 -19.24 3.16
C MET A 19 -20.22 -18.82 2.73
N GLY A 20 -21.19 -19.73 2.73
CA GLY A 20 -22.56 -19.46 2.27
C GLY A 20 -22.70 -19.27 0.76
N ILE A 21 -21.75 -19.80 -0.02
CA ILE A 21 -21.69 -19.70 -1.48
C ILE A 21 -22.08 -21.06 -2.08
N ASP A 22 -22.91 -21.03 -3.14
CA ASP A 22 -23.18 -22.24 -3.91
C ASP A 22 -21.89 -22.83 -4.48
N PRO A 23 -21.54 -24.10 -4.19
CA PRO A 23 -20.28 -24.68 -4.63
C PRO A 23 -20.07 -24.69 -6.13
N GLY A 24 -21.12 -24.96 -6.92
CA GLY A 24 -21.03 -24.96 -8.38
C GLY A 24 -20.69 -23.58 -8.93
N PHE A 25 -21.32 -22.54 -8.38
CA PHE A 25 -20.99 -21.16 -8.66
C PHE A 25 -19.56 -20.81 -8.23
N GLY A 26 -19.16 -21.16 -7.00
CA GLY A 26 -17.83 -20.86 -6.45
C GLY A 26 -16.70 -21.49 -7.26
N ILE A 27 -16.81 -22.78 -7.57
CA ILE A 27 -15.86 -23.51 -8.42
C ILE A 27 -15.83 -22.92 -9.84
N GLY A 28 -17.00 -22.57 -10.39
CA GLY A 28 -17.09 -21.88 -11.68
C GLY A 28 -16.33 -20.54 -11.68
N CYS A 29 -16.41 -19.78 -10.59
CA CYS A 29 -15.63 -18.55 -10.41
C CYS A 29 -14.13 -18.81 -10.30
N LEU A 30 -13.70 -19.83 -9.54
CA LEU A 30 -12.28 -20.21 -9.48
C LEU A 30 -11.72 -20.57 -10.86
N GLY A 31 -12.48 -21.28 -11.69
CA GLY A 31 -12.09 -21.59 -13.06
C GLY A 31 -11.88 -20.32 -13.91
N LYS A 32 -12.72 -19.30 -13.74
CA LYS A 32 -12.55 -18.00 -14.40
C LYS A 32 -11.32 -17.26 -13.89
N LEU A 33 -11.10 -17.22 -12.57
CA LEU A 33 -9.93 -16.57 -11.97
C LEU A 33 -8.63 -17.23 -12.45
N ASN A 34 -8.58 -18.57 -12.45
CA ASN A 34 -7.44 -19.33 -12.95
C ASN A 34 -7.17 -19.12 -14.45
N SER A 35 -8.18 -18.72 -15.21
CA SER A 35 -8.02 -18.36 -16.63
C SER A 35 -7.60 -16.90 -16.83
N ALA A 36 -7.94 -16.02 -15.88
CA ALA A 36 -7.76 -14.57 -15.98
C ALA A 36 -6.45 -14.08 -15.36
N TYR A 37 -5.89 -14.82 -14.40
CA TYR A 37 -4.68 -14.46 -13.67
C TYR A 37 -3.64 -15.58 -13.80
N GLU A 38 -2.39 -15.22 -14.07
CA GLU A 38 -1.33 -16.21 -14.28
C GLU A 38 -0.90 -16.89 -12.98
N ASN A 39 -0.98 -16.17 -11.86
CA ASN A 39 -0.53 -16.62 -10.56
C ASN A 39 -1.23 -15.87 -9.42
N ASP A 40 -1.08 -16.38 -8.20
CA ASP A 40 -1.68 -15.83 -6.99
C ASP A 40 -1.28 -14.37 -6.74
N LYS A 41 -0.05 -13.98 -7.08
CA LYS A 41 0.40 -12.59 -6.92
C LYS A 41 -0.39 -11.64 -7.81
N GLU A 42 -0.61 -11.99 -9.07
CA GLU A 42 -1.42 -11.18 -9.98
C GLU A 42 -2.88 -11.12 -9.55
N LEU A 43 -3.43 -12.25 -9.08
CA LEU A 43 -4.77 -12.31 -8.51
C LEU A 43 -4.90 -11.34 -7.33
N MET A 44 -3.96 -11.37 -6.38
CA MET A 44 -3.97 -10.48 -5.21
C MET A 44 -3.84 -9.01 -5.61
N ILE A 45 -2.96 -8.68 -6.57
CA ILE A 45 -2.83 -7.32 -7.10
C ILE A 45 -4.16 -6.86 -7.73
N GLY A 46 -4.81 -7.73 -8.51
CA GLY A 46 -6.12 -7.46 -9.10
C GLY A 46 -7.19 -7.23 -8.05
N PHE A 47 -7.24 -8.10 -7.04
CA PHE A 47 -8.17 -8.02 -5.92
C PHE A 47 -8.05 -6.69 -5.16
N TYR A 48 -6.84 -6.28 -4.78
CA TYR A 48 -6.63 -4.98 -4.12
C TYR A 48 -7.05 -3.78 -4.97
N LYS A 49 -6.92 -3.86 -6.30
CA LYS A 49 -7.44 -2.82 -7.20
C LYS A 49 -8.96 -2.75 -7.19
N PHE A 50 -9.66 -3.86 -7.00
CA PHE A 50 -11.12 -3.86 -6.86
C PHE A 50 -11.54 -3.28 -5.51
N LEU A 51 -10.89 -3.69 -4.42
CA LEU A 51 -11.16 -3.13 -3.09
C LEU A 51 -10.95 -1.61 -3.07
N ALA A 52 -9.83 -1.12 -3.59
CA ALA A 52 -9.57 0.32 -3.63
C ALA A 52 -10.64 1.11 -4.41
N LYS A 53 -11.20 0.52 -5.48
CA LYS A 53 -12.29 1.15 -6.24
C LYS A 53 -13.61 1.16 -5.48
N GLU A 54 -13.91 0.08 -4.77
CA GLU A 54 -15.11 -0.03 -3.96
C GLU A 54 -15.05 0.93 -2.76
N GLU A 55 -13.90 0.99 -2.08
CA GLU A 55 -13.63 1.96 -1.01
C GLU A 55 -13.84 3.40 -1.49
N MET A 56 -13.28 3.78 -2.65
CA MET A 56 -13.53 5.11 -3.23
C MET A 56 -15.02 5.38 -3.51
N ALA A 57 -15.76 4.38 -3.99
CA ALA A 57 -17.20 4.51 -4.26
C ALA A 57 -18.02 4.64 -2.97
N CYS A 58 -17.64 3.92 -1.92
CA CYS A 58 -18.23 4.05 -0.59
C CYS A 58 -17.96 5.43 -0.01
N GLU A 59 -16.73 5.93 -0.09
CA GLU A 59 -16.37 7.27 0.36
C GLU A 59 -17.15 8.37 -0.37
N GLU A 60 -17.32 8.25 -1.69
CA GLU A 60 -18.14 9.18 -2.48
C GLU A 60 -19.60 9.17 -2.01
N ALA A 61 -20.15 7.98 -1.73
CA ALA A 61 -21.51 7.82 -1.23
C ALA A 61 -21.70 8.41 0.18
N GLU A 62 -20.69 8.31 1.05
CA GLU A 62 -20.72 8.84 2.42
C GLU A 62 -20.54 10.36 2.48
N LEU A 63 -19.60 10.90 1.69
CA LEU A 63 -19.24 12.33 1.72
C LEU A 63 -20.11 13.19 0.80
N GLY A 64 -20.78 12.58 -0.19
CA GLY A 64 -21.42 13.28 -1.28
C GLY A 64 -20.41 13.91 -2.26
N PRO A 65 -20.89 14.45 -3.39
CA PRO A 65 -20.02 14.87 -4.50
C PRO A 65 -19.02 15.97 -4.11
N ASP A 66 -19.47 17.01 -3.40
CA ASP A 66 -18.61 18.13 -3.02
C ASP A 66 -17.57 17.73 -1.98
N GLY A 67 -17.94 16.87 -1.01
CA GLY A 67 -17.04 16.38 0.03
C GLY A 67 -15.98 15.43 -0.55
N PHE A 68 -16.39 14.56 -1.46
CA PHE A 68 -15.50 13.66 -2.18
C PHE A 68 -14.51 14.44 -3.07
N GLU A 69 -14.99 15.42 -3.84
CA GLU A 69 -14.11 16.25 -4.69
C GLU A 69 -13.05 16.99 -3.86
N GLN A 70 -13.43 17.55 -2.70
CA GLN A 70 -12.50 18.20 -1.79
C GLN A 70 -11.46 17.23 -1.24
N LYS A 71 -11.88 16.03 -0.81
CA LYS A 71 -10.97 14.99 -0.32
C LYS A 71 -9.99 14.55 -1.40
N MET A 72 -10.47 14.27 -2.61
CA MET A 72 -9.63 13.88 -3.74
C MET A 72 -8.61 14.96 -4.08
N LYS A 73 -9.01 16.23 -4.05
CA LYS A 73 -8.11 17.36 -4.26
C LYS A 73 -7.04 17.46 -3.18
N ALA A 74 -7.41 17.30 -1.91
CA ALA A 74 -6.46 17.31 -0.79
C ALA A 74 -5.45 16.15 -0.90
N GLN A 75 -5.92 14.95 -1.24
CA GLN A 75 -5.07 13.79 -1.47
C GLN A 75 -4.10 14.00 -2.63
N GLN A 76 -4.57 14.57 -3.76
CA GLN A 76 -3.72 14.89 -4.89
C GLN A 76 -2.63 15.91 -4.52
N GLN A 77 -2.99 16.95 -3.78
CA GLN A 77 -2.03 17.96 -3.30
C GLN A 77 -0.97 17.35 -2.39
N LEU A 78 -1.36 16.44 -1.49
CA LEU A 78 -0.42 15.73 -0.62
C LEU A 78 0.56 14.87 -1.46
N GLN A 79 0.07 14.14 -2.45
CA GLN A 79 0.92 13.33 -3.35
C GLN A 79 1.91 14.19 -4.13
N GLU A 80 1.48 15.36 -4.62
CA GLU A 80 2.36 16.31 -5.30
C GLU A 80 3.47 16.81 -4.36
N GLN A 81 3.13 17.12 -3.10
CA GLN A 81 4.11 17.53 -2.09
C GLN A 81 5.10 16.42 -1.74
N GLN A 82 4.63 15.18 -1.57
CA GLN A 82 5.49 14.01 -1.36
C GLN A 82 6.47 13.82 -2.54
N LEU A 83 5.99 13.98 -3.77
CA LEU A 83 6.83 13.86 -4.96
C LEU A 83 7.89 14.96 -5.02
N GLU A 84 7.54 16.21 -4.71
CA GLU A 84 8.50 17.31 -4.64
C GLU A 84 9.54 17.10 -3.53
N MET A 85 9.13 16.60 -2.36
CA MET A 85 10.06 16.21 -1.30
C MET A 85 11.03 15.13 -1.78
N LEU A 86 10.54 14.07 -2.44
CA LEU A 86 11.40 13.02 -2.99
C LEU A 86 12.35 13.53 -4.08
N LYS A 87 11.92 14.48 -4.92
CA LYS A 87 12.81 15.15 -5.89
C LYS A 87 13.90 15.97 -5.18
N TYR A 88 13.53 16.71 -4.13
CA TYR A 88 14.48 17.47 -3.32
C TYR A 88 15.48 16.55 -2.61
N MET A 89 15.03 15.40 -2.10
CA MET A 89 15.85 14.38 -1.45
C MET A 89 16.99 13.86 -2.33
N ARG A 90 16.81 13.83 -3.66
CA ARG A 90 17.85 13.40 -4.59
C ARG A 90 19.12 14.27 -4.58
N LYS A 91 19.06 15.47 -3.99
CA LYS A 91 20.22 16.36 -3.83
C LYS A 91 21.20 15.89 -2.74
N PHE A 92 20.77 15.00 -1.86
CA PHE A 92 21.56 14.48 -0.75
C PHE A 92 22.37 13.23 -1.15
N SER A 93 23.39 12.89 -0.37
CA SER A 93 24.15 11.65 -0.56
C SER A 93 23.28 10.41 -0.31
N LEU A 94 23.65 9.24 -0.81
CA LEU A 94 22.86 8.01 -0.58
C LEU A 94 22.73 7.66 0.91
N ASP A 95 23.76 7.94 1.71
CA ASP A 95 23.73 7.75 3.17
C ASP A 95 22.72 8.70 3.83
N ASP A 96 22.70 9.96 3.41
CA ASP A 96 21.75 10.95 3.90
C ASP A 96 20.32 10.65 3.44
N GLN A 97 20.12 10.25 2.18
CA GLN A 97 18.82 9.79 1.67
C GLN A 97 18.28 8.64 2.51
N SER A 98 19.15 7.68 2.86
CA SER A 98 18.77 6.56 3.73
C SER A 98 18.39 7.03 5.14
N ALA A 99 19.13 7.99 5.71
CA ALA A 99 18.83 8.56 7.02
C ALA A 99 17.51 9.36 7.01
N ILE A 100 17.24 10.10 5.94
CA ILE A 100 15.99 10.84 5.72
C ILE A 100 14.81 9.88 5.64
N LEU A 101 14.92 8.81 4.84
CA LEU A 101 13.86 7.79 4.74
C LEU A 101 13.61 7.07 6.07
N GLN A 102 14.66 6.81 6.85
CA GLN A 102 14.53 6.25 8.20
C GLN A 102 13.82 7.22 9.17
N LYS A 103 14.07 8.53 9.07
CA LYS A 103 13.34 9.54 9.84
C LYS A 103 11.87 9.56 9.44
N LEU A 104 11.59 9.56 8.14
CA LEU A 104 10.23 9.54 7.61
C LEU A 104 9.45 8.29 8.06
N GLN A 105 10.09 7.11 8.00
CA GLN A 105 9.48 5.87 8.49
C GLN A 105 9.10 5.97 9.96
N LYS A 106 10.01 6.44 10.83
CA LYS A 106 9.73 6.60 12.26
C LYS A 106 8.62 7.59 12.53
N GLN A 107 8.54 8.67 11.73
CA GLN A 107 7.47 9.65 11.82
C GLN A 107 6.12 9.02 11.50
N LEU A 108 6.02 8.27 10.39
CA LEU A 108 4.80 7.54 10.02
C LEU A 108 4.41 6.52 11.10
N GLU A 109 5.35 5.72 11.60
CA GLU A 109 5.10 4.75 12.67
C GLU A 109 4.56 5.44 13.94
N SER A 110 5.16 6.57 14.33
CA SER A 110 4.70 7.34 15.51
C SER A 110 3.33 7.98 15.32
N ALA A 111 2.95 8.27 14.08
CA ALA A 111 1.68 8.87 13.71
C ALA A 111 0.62 7.81 13.37
N GLY A 112 0.89 6.51 13.51
CA GLY A 112 -0.09 5.47 13.14
C GLY A 112 -0.34 5.36 11.63
N PHE A 113 0.64 5.76 10.81
CA PHE A 113 0.59 5.79 9.35
C PHE A 113 -0.42 6.80 8.76
N GLU A 114 -0.76 7.85 9.50
CA GLU A 114 -1.56 8.95 8.97
C GLU A 114 -0.89 9.61 7.75
N PRO A 115 -1.62 9.86 6.64
CA PRO A 115 -1.06 10.38 5.41
C PRO A 115 -0.33 11.72 5.57
N GLU A 116 -0.80 12.60 6.44
CA GLU A 116 -0.23 13.94 6.67
C GLU A 116 1.18 13.88 7.26
N ALA A 117 1.50 12.80 7.98
CA ALA A 117 2.81 12.56 8.57
C ALA A 117 3.86 12.06 7.55
N SER A 118 3.50 11.96 6.26
CA SER A 118 4.39 11.51 5.19
C SER A 118 5.33 12.58 4.62
N LEU A 119 5.30 13.80 5.16
CA LEU A 119 6.10 14.92 4.69
C LEU A 119 7.19 15.28 5.68
N LEU A 120 8.36 15.62 5.14
CA LEU A 120 9.45 16.26 5.85
C LEU A 120 9.75 17.59 5.19
N SER A 121 9.96 18.62 5.99
CA SER A 121 10.52 19.89 5.52
C SER A 121 11.99 19.72 5.09
N GLY A 122 12.48 20.65 4.27
CA GLY A 122 13.90 20.67 3.88
C GLY A 122 14.85 20.73 5.08
N GLU A 123 14.48 21.49 6.13
CA GLU A 123 15.25 21.58 7.37
C GLU A 123 15.32 20.24 8.10
N GLU A 124 14.20 19.52 8.18
CA GLU A 124 14.15 18.20 8.82
C GLU A 124 14.95 17.15 8.07
N MET A 125 15.02 17.27 6.74
CA MET A 125 15.83 16.42 5.88
C MET A 125 17.32 16.71 6.05
N GLU A 126 17.71 17.99 6.10
CA GLU A 126 19.09 18.40 6.37
C GLU A 126 19.54 17.92 7.75
N GLU A 127 18.69 18.04 8.77
CA GLU A 127 18.97 17.57 10.13
C GLU A 127 19.20 16.04 10.16
N ALA A 128 18.38 15.28 9.43
CA ALA A 128 18.48 13.82 9.37
C ALA A 128 19.82 13.36 8.78
N GLY A 129 20.31 14.01 7.72
CA GLY A 129 21.62 13.72 7.13
C GLY A 129 22.79 14.10 8.05
N ARG A 130 22.72 15.25 8.72
CA ARG A 130 23.80 15.74 9.61
C ARG A 130 24.09 14.85 10.81
N ARG A 131 23.11 14.10 11.33
CA ARG A 131 23.26 13.30 12.57
C ARG A 131 24.33 12.19 12.50
N ARG A 132 24.94 11.90 11.34
CA ARG A 132 26.09 10.97 11.23
C ARG A 132 27.48 11.62 11.28
N VAL A 133 27.60 12.94 11.13
CA VAL A 133 28.91 13.61 11.15
C VAL A 133 29.28 14.03 12.58
N SER A 134 29.41 13.06 13.51
CA SER A 134 30.15 13.33 14.74
C SER A 134 31.64 13.43 14.39
N PRO A 135 32.37 14.48 14.82
CA PRO A 135 33.79 14.56 14.55
C PRO A 135 34.46 13.40 15.26
N VAL A 136 35.20 12.58 14.51
CA VAL A 136 36.22 11.70 15.08
C VAL A 136 37.23 12.64 15.74
N PHE A 137 37.07 12.84 17.05
CA PHE A 137 38.07 13.51 17.86
C PHE A 137 39.37 12.73 17.71
N GLY A 138 40.35 13.37 17.07
CA GLY A 138 41.70 12.83 17.00
C GLY A 138 42.24 12.54 18.40
N SER A 139 42.92 11.41 18.54
CA SER A 139 43.97 11.28 19.54
C SER A 139 45.26 10.99 18.79
N ARG A 140 46.26 11.78 19.18
CA ARG A 140 47.63 11.82 18.69
C ARG A 140 48.34 10.48 18.86
#